data_AF-A0AAN8V343-F1
#
_entry.id   AF-A0AAN8V343-F1
#
_cell.length_a   1.000
_cell.length_b   1.000
_cell.length_c   1.000
_cell.angle_alpha   90.00
_cell.angle_beta   90.00
_cell.angle_gamma   90.00
#
_symmetry.space_group_name_H-M   'P 1'
#
loop_
_entity.id
_entity.type
_entity.pdbx_description
1 polymer ?
#
loop_
_entity_poly.entity_id
_entity_poly.type
_entity_poly.pdbx_seq_one_letter_code
_entity_poly.pdbx_strand_id
1 'polypeptide(L)' 'MAICRWMGNPELFITFTANSKWNEVQYMLSEIPSQPSEDRPDILTRVFKIKLDLLLKDLTEKQFFKKVNADINQILFS' A
#
# COMPACT_ATOMS: atom_id res chain seq x y z
N MET A 1 -0.98 0.38 -22.07
CA MET A 1 -0.08 -0.67 -21.58
C MET A 1 1.21 -0.71 -22.42
N ALA A 2 2.12 0.25 -22.24
CA ALA A 2 3.42 0.22 -22.95
C ALA A 2 4.35 -0.85 -22.36
N ILE A 3 4.26 -1.08 -21.05
CA ILE A 3 5.13 -1.98 -20.30
C ILE A 3 4.79 -3.46 -20.53
N CYS A 4 3.50 -3.84 -20.69
CA CYS A 4 3.12 -5.23 -20.96
C CYS A 4 3.58 -5.70 -22.35
N ARG A 5 3.75 -4.76 -23.29
CA ARG A 5 4.34 -5.06 -24.60
C ARG A 5 5.85 -5.32 -24.53
N TRP A 6 6.52 -4.79 -23.51
CA TRP A 6 7.98 -4.86 -23.37
C TRP A 6 8.41 -5.97 -22.40
N MET A 7 7.67 -6.17 -21.30
CA MET A 7 7.99 -7.11 -20.22
C MET A 7 7.07 -8.34 -20.18
N GLY A 8 6.07 -8.42 -21.07
CA GLY A 8 5.04 -9.45 -21.01
C GLY A 8 3.90 -9.10 -20.05
N ASN A 9 2.88 -9.96 -19.99
CA ASN A 9 1.75 -9.76 -19.08
C ASN A 9 2.17 -10.01 -17.62
N PRO A 10 1.64 -9.25 -16.65
CA PRO A 10 1.91 -9.51 -15.25
C PRO A 10 1.39 -10.90 -14.85
N GLU A 11 2.21 -11.64 -14.12
CA GLU A 11 1.85 -12.96 -13.56
C GLU A 11 1.02 -12.82 -12.26
N LEU A 12 1.13 -11.67 -11.59
CA LEU A 12 0.48 -11.39 -10.32
C LEU A 12 -0.09 -9.96 -10.32
N PHE A 13 -1.35 -9.82 -9.92
CA PHE A 13 -2.01 -8.53 -9.73
C PHE A 13 -2.61 -8.47 -8.32
N ILE A 14 -2.13 -7.54 -7.50
CA ILE A 14 -2.56 -7.37 -6.11
C ILE A 14 -3.27 -6.02 -5.99
N THR A 15 -4.47 -6.02 -5.43
CA THR A 15 -5.17 -4.80 -5.03
C THR A 15 -5.05 -4.63 -3.52
N PHE A 16 -4.44 -3.53 -3.09
CA PHE A 16 -4.33 -3.17 -1.67
C PHE A 16 -5.11 -1.88 -1.42
N THR A 17 -6.06 -1.94 -0.48
CA THR A 17 -6.99 -0.84 -0.20
C THR A 17 -6.73 -0.27 1.19
N ALA A 18 -6.63 1.05 1.30
CA ALA A 18 -6.53 1.73 2.59
C ALA A 18 -7.84 1.55 3.40
N ASN A 19 -7.73 1.27 4.69
CA ASN A 19 -8.89 1.10 5.58
C ASN A 19 -8.73 1.96 6.83
N SER A 20 -9.63 2.93 7.01
CA SER A 20 -9.64 3.82 8.18
C SER A 20 -9.93 3.11 9.50
N LYS A 21 -10.51 1.90 9.45
CA LYS A 21 -10.80 1.07 10.63
C LYS A 21 -9.60 0.28 11.16
N TRP A 22 -8.42 0.41 10.56
CA TRP A 22 -7.22 -0.23 11.09
C TRP A 22 -6.86 0.30 12.48
N ASN A 23 -6.44 -0.60 13.37
CA ASN A 23 -6.09 -0.25 14.74
C ASN A 23 -4.98 0.79 14.79
N GLU A 24 -4.00 0.74 13.89
CA GLU A 24 -2.91 1.71 13.81
C GLU A 24 -3.42 3.11 13.42
N VAL A 25 -4.42 3.17 12.54
CA VAL A 25 -5.06 4.43 12.14
C VAL A 25 -5.86 5.00 13.31
N GLN A 26 -6.69 4.16 13.95
CA GLN A 26 -7.49 4.56 15.11
C GLN A 26 -6.62 4.99 16.30
N TYR A 27 -5.51 4.30 16.53
CA TYR A 27 -4.54 4.65 17.57
C TYR A 27 -3.88 6.01 17.31
N MET A 28 -3.39 6.25 16.08
CA MET A 28 -2.80 7.56 15.75
C MET A 28 -3.84 8.69 15.81
N LEU A 29 -5.11 8.40 15.53
CA LEU A 29 -6.20 9.35 15.69
C LEU A 29 -6.51 9.63 17.16
N SER A 30 -6.46 8.63 18.04
CA SER A 30 -6.71 8.81 19.48
C SER A 30 -5.61 9.59 20.20
N GLU A 31 -4.38 9.57 19.68
CA GLU A 31 -3.24 10.30 20.26
C GLU A 31 -3.26 11.81 19.95
N ILE A 32 -4.15 12.29 19.07
CA ILE A 32 -4.23 13.70 18.67
C ILE A 32 -5.47 14.34 19.32
N PRO A 33 -5.33 15.01 20.48
CA PRO A 33 -6.46 15.70 21.08
C PRO A 33 -6.88 16.91 20.22
N SER A 34 -8.18 17.02 19.93
CA SER A 34 -8.86 18.16 19.28
C SER A 34 -8.84 18.28 17.74
N GLN A 35 -8.47 17.25 16.97
CA GLN A 35 -8.70 17.25 15.51
C GLN A 35 -9.67 16.15 15.09
N PRO A 36 -10.70 16.46 14.27
CA PRO A 36 -11.58 15.44 13.74
C PRO A 36 -10.81 14.53 12.78
N SER A 37 -11.10 13.23 12.85
CA SER A 37 -10.43 12.19 12.05
C SER A 37 -10.61 12.34 10.54
N GLU A 38 -11.66 13.06 10.11
CA GLU A 38 -11.96 13.36 8.71
C GLU A 38 -10.95 14.33 8.07
N ASP A 39 -10.30 15.20 8.86
CA ASP A 39 -9.35 16.20 8.35
C ASP A 39 -7.92 15.66 8.18
N ARG A 40 -7.69 14.37 8.50
CA ARG A 40 -6.34 13.77 8.53
C ARG A 40 -6.19 12.56 7.60
N PRO A 41 -6.42 12.71 6.28
CA PRO A 41 -6.13 11.66 5.30
C PRO A 41 -4.63 11.31 5.24
N ASP A 42 -3.76 12.18 5.76
CA ASP A 42 -2.33 11.95 5.89
C ASP A 42 -1.98 10.78 6.81
N ILE A 43 -2.74 10.57 7.89
CA ILE A 43 -2.57 9.43 8.81
C ILE A 43 -2.86 8.13 8.07
N LEU A 44 -4.01 8.06 7.40
CA LEU A 44 -4.41 6.89 6.63
C LEU A 44 -3.40 6.61 5.51
N THR A 45 -2.97 7.64 4.79
CA THR A 45 -1.98 7.53 3.71
C THR A 45 -0.63 7.03 4.23
N ARG A 46 -0.20 7.49 5.41
CA ARG A 46 1.06 7.08 6.02
C ARG A 46 1.02 5.63 6.49
N VAL A 47 -0.05 5.20 7.15
CA VAL A 47 -0.23 3.79 7.55
C VAL A 47 -0.35 2.89 6.33
N PHE A 48 -1.09 3.33 5.30
CA PHE A 48 -1.18 2.62 4.03
C PHE A 48 0.19 2.43 3.39
N LYS A 49 0.99 3.49 3.31
CA LYS A 49 2.35 3.43 2.74
C LYS A 49 3.25 2.47 3.51
N ILE A 50 3.23 2.50 4.84
CA ILE A 50 4.01 1.57 5.68
C ILE A 50 3.61 0.12 5.40
N LYS A 51 2.30 -0.18 5.35
CA LYS A 51 1.82 -1.55 5.07
C LYS A 51 2.13 -1.97 3.63
N LEU A 52 2.05 -1.06 2.67
CA LEU A 52 2.42 -1.31 1.28
C LEU A 52 3.91 -1.65 1.15
N ASP A 53 4.79 -0.86 1.77
CA ASP A 53 6.24 -1.09 1.75
C ASP A 53 6.60 -2.43 2.40
N LEU A 54 5.93 -2.79 3.50
CA LEU A 54 6.10 -4.11 4.13
C LEU A 54 5.62 -5.26 3.22
N LEU A 55 4.50 -5.07 2.52
CA LEU A 55 3.99 -6.05 1.57
C LEU A 55 4.92 -6.20 0.37
N LEU A 56 5.44 -5.11 -0.19
CA LEU A 56 6.41 -5.14 -1.28
C LEU A 56 7.70 -5.81 -0.86
N LYS A 57 8.19 -5.50 0.35
CA LYS A 57 9.37 -6.15 0.94
C LYS A 57 9.13 -7.65 1.10
N ASP A 58 7.98 -8.04 1.61
CA ASP A 58 7.60 -9.45 1.73
C ASP A 58 7.53 -10.15 0.37
N LEU A 59 7.00 -9.50 -0.68
CA LEU A 59 6.90 -10.08 -2.02
C LEU A 59 8.25 -10.19 -2.73
N THR A 60 9.18 -9.27 -2.45
CA THR A 60 10.49 -9.20 -3.11
C THR A 60 11.57 -9.98 -2.37
N GLU A 61 11.55 -9.98 -1.03
CA GLU A 61 12.57 -10.62 -0.19
C GLU A 61 12.17 -12.02 0.27
N LYS A 62 10.89 -12.27 0.57
CA LYS A 62 10.46 -13.63 0.89
C LYS A 62 10.29 -14.37 -0.43
N GLN A 63 11.01 -15.48 -0.58
CA GLN A 63 11.06 -16.33 -1.78
C GLN A 63 9.72 -17.05 -2.11
N PHE A 64 8.57 -16.50 -1.68
CA PHE A 64 7.25 -17.02 -2.05
C PHE A 64 7.00 -16.91 -3.56
N PHE A 65 7.56 -15.89 -4.20
CA PHE A 65 7.52 -15.72 -5.65
C PHE A 65 8.91 -15.90 -6.26
N LYS A 66 8.94 -16.34 -7.53
CA LYS A 66 10.18 -16.33 -8.33
C LYS A 66 10.70 -14.88 -8.40
N LYS A 67 12.00 -14.74 -8.64
CA LYS A 67 12.71 -13.44 -8.70
C LYS A 67 11.88 -12.39 -9.45
N VAL A 68 11.49 -11.32 -8.76
CA VAL A 68 10.69 -10.23 -9.32
C VAL A 68 11.56 -9.48 -10.35
N ASN A 69 11.16 -9.51 -11.62
CA ASN A 69 11.89 -8.87 -12.71
C ASN A 69 11.46 -7.40 -12.95
N ALA A 70 10.24 -7.04 -12.58
CA ALA A 70 9.72 -5.68 -12.58
C ALA A 70 8.53 -5.57 -11.62
N ASP A 71 8.43 -4.42 -10.96
CA ASP A 71 7.33 -4.06 -10.06
C ASP A 71 6.74 -2.71 -10.51
N ILE A 72 5.42 -2.58 -10.42
CA ILE A 72 4.67 -1.39 -10.83
C ILE A 72 3.57 -1.16 -9.82
N ASN A 73 3.70 -0.07 -9.07
CA ASN A 73 2.72 0.34 -8.08
C ASN A 73 1.95 1.55 -8.60
N GLN A 74 0.63 1.39 -8.75
CA GLN A 74 -0.28 2.50 -9.02
C GLN A 74 -1.08 2.79 -7.75
N ILE A 75 -0.91 3.98 -7.19
CA ILE A 75 -1.65 4.44 -6.02
C ILE A 75 -2.80 5.30 -6.50
N LEU A 76 -4.03 4.92 -6.13
CA LEU A 76 -5.25 5.68 -6.40
C LEU A 76 -5.75 6.28 -5.09
N PHE A 77 -6.02 7.58 -5.11
CA PHE A 77 -6.72 8.28 -4.03
C PHE A 77 -8.14 8.58 -4.53
N SER A 78 -9.16 8.11 -3.81
CA SER A 78 -10.58 8.36 -4.11
C SER A 78 -11.15 9.46 -3.25
#